data_AF-A0A497IGI7-F1
#
_entry.id   AF-A0A497IGI7-F1
#
_cell.length_a   1.000
_cell.length_b   1.000
_cell.length_c   1.000
_cell.angle_alpha   90.00
_cell.angle_beta   90.00
_cell.angle_gamma   90.00
#
_symmetry.space_group_name_H-M   'P 1'
#
loop_
_entity.id
_entity.type
_entity.pdbx_description
1 polymer ?
#
loop_
_entity_poly.entity_id
_entity_poly.type
_entity_poly.pdbx_seq_one_letter_code
_entity_poly.pdbx_strand_id
1 'polypeptide(L)'
;MRRARKTRARVATAGTVLIHLAVGLILIGAITSTVLTTTHQASIPFHARGEVVEIGDGYGIRLGEIETGRACDGENCPGTRIATIYEDPARYVERPITVSGRVTETVNVKRHMIPITYARIDDGTGRLWIALEELEMREGITVTASGILFTNFTSNATGRTFDLLLFTDRGSIEEISDRGSHERVHIEVYKDGSRIGSGSAKYVTGKGGSATYPLVDHNLAHPFTGDVYVIFQGLGDGRVPLTLKVIPAVNLIWIGVALFTIGILLLILVGKK
;
A
#
# COMPACT_ATOMS: atom_id res chain seq x y z
N MET A 1 53.46 32.13 1.20
CA MET A 1 52.78 32.02 -0.13
C MET A 1 53.02 30.70 -0.88
N ARG A 2 54.26 30.17 -0.99
CA ARG A 2 54.57 28.98 -1.82
C ARG A 2 53.87 27.68 -1.40
N ARG A 3 53.68 27.46 -0.09
CA ARG A 3 53.00 26.28 0.50
C ARG A 3 51.50 26.24 0.16
N ALA A 4 50.81 27.38 0.26
CA ALA A 4 49.38 27.49 -0.06
C ALA A 4 49.08 27.23 -1.55
N ARG A 5 49.95 27.70 -2.45
CA ARG A 5 49.83 27.45 -3.90
C ARG A 5 50.03 25.96 -4.25
N LYS A 6 50.96 25.28 -3.57
CA LYS A 6 51.21 23.83 -3.74
C LYS A 6 50.04 22.98 -3.23
N THR A 7 49.41 23.37 -2.11
CA THR A 7 48.23 22.68 -1.58
C THR A 7 47.02 22.85 -2.50
N ARG A 8 46.75 24.07 -3.00
CA ARG A 8 45.67 24.31 -3.98
C ARG A 8 45.83 23.49 -5.26
N ALA A 9 47.04 23.43 -5.81
CA ALA A 9 47.32 22.62 -7.00
C ALA A 9 47.03 21.13 -6.77
N ARG A 10 47.43 20.58 -5.61
CA ARG A 10 47.15 19.17 -5.26
C ARG A 10 45.65 18.88 -5.10
N VAL A 11 44.90 19.79 -4.48
CA VAL A 11 43.44 19.63 -4.32
C VAL A 11 42.73 19.70 -5.68
N ALA A 12 43.16 20.59 -6.57
CA ALA A 12 42.61 20.66 -7.93
C ALA A 12 42.87 19.37 -8.72
N THR A 13 44.10 18.85 -8.69
CA THR A 13 44.42 17.57 -9.34
C THR A 13 43.61 16.40 -8.76
N ALA A 14 43.47 16.33 -7.43
CA ALA A 14 42.65 15.31 -6.78
C ALA A 14 41.18 15.40 -7.20
N GLY A 15 40.61 16.60 -7.27
CA GLY A 15 39.25 16.83 -7.77
C GLY A 15 39.06 16.36 -9.20
N THR A 16 39.99 16.69 -10.10
CA THR A 16 39.94 16.22 -11.50
C THR A 16 40.03 14.69 -11.59
N VAL A 17 40.92 14.04 -10.83
CA VAL A 17 41.05 12.58 -10.82
C VAL A 17 39.76 11.92 -10.31
N LEU A 18 39.16 12.44 -9.24
CA LEU A 18 37.90 11.93 -8.70
C LEU A 18 36.76 12.02 -9.72
N ILE A 19 36.69 13.11 -10.49
CA ILE A 19 35.69 13.27 -11.56
C ILE A 19 35.88 12.21 -12.65
N HIS A 20 37.11 11.95 -13.11
CA HIS A 20 37.33 10.94 -14.15
C HIS A 20 37.04 9.52 -13.66
N LEU A 21 37.45 9.20 -12.43
CA LEU A 21 37.12 7.92 -11.79
C LEU A 21 35.60 7.76 -11.66
N ALA A 22 34.91 8.81 -11.22
CA ALA A 22 33.46 8.82 -11.11
C ALA A 22 32.75 8.53 -12.43
N VAL A 23 33.17 9.19 -13.52
CA VAL A 23 32.62 8.95 -14.86
C VAL A 23 32.82 7.50 -15.28
N GLY A 24 34.02 6.95 -15.05
CA GLY A 24 34.30 5.54 -15.34
C GLY A 24 33.37 4.58 -14.57
N LEU A 25 33.15 4.82 -13.28
CA LEU A 25 32.26 4.01 -12.45
C LEU A 25 30.79 4.12 -12.86
N ILE A 26 30.33 5.32 -13.20
CA ILE A 26 28.96 5.54 -13.71
C ILE A 26 28.76 4.78 -15.02
N LEU A 27 29.70 4.86 -15.96
CA LEU A 27 29.58 4.17 -17.25
C LEU A 27 29.59 2.65 -17.07
N ILE A 28 30.54 2.12 -16.28
CA ILE A 28 30.61 0.68 -16.00
C ILE A 28 29.34 0.21 -15.29
N GLY A 29 28.89 0.94 -14.27
CA GLY A 29 27.66 0.65 -13.54
C GLY A 29 26.43 0.66 -14.45
N ALA A 30 26.28 1.67 -15.31
CA ALA A 30 25.17 1.79 -16.24
C ALA A 30 25.14 0.64 -17.27
N ILE A 31 26.27 0.31 -17.88
CA ILE A 31 26.37 -0.80 -18.83
C ILE A 31 26.08 -2.13 -18.14
N THR A 32 26.73 -2.39 -17.00
CA THR A 32 26.60 -3.64 -16.26
C THR A 32 25.18 -3.85 -15.76
N SER A 33 24.58 -2.82 -15.15
CA SER A 33 23.20 -2.87 -14.65
C SER A 33 22.20 -3.16 -15.77
N THR A 34 22.42 -2.61 -16.97
CA THR A 34 21.50 -2.77 -18.09
C THR A 34 21.62 -4.15 -18.74
N VAL A 35 22.86 -4.63 -18.95
CA VAL A 35 23.12 -5.90 -19.65
C VAL A 35 22.86 -7.11 -18.76
N LEU A 36 23.14 -7.00 -17.46
CA LEU A 36 23.05 -8.12 -16.51
C LEU A 36 21.77 -8.09 -15.65
N THR A 37 20.81 -7.22 -15.96
CA THR A 37 19.50 -7.26 -15.31
C THR A 37 18.84 -8.61 -15.59
N THR A 38 18.44 -9.32 -14.54
CA THR A 38 17.63 -10.53 -14.66
C THR A 38 16.18 -10.24 -14.32
N THR A 39 15.25 -10.93 -14.99
CA THR A 39 13.82 -10.80 -14.74
C THR A 39 13.16 -12.17 -14.79
N HIS A 40 12.41 -12.50 -13.74
CA HIS A 40 11.72 -13.76 -13.60
C HIS A 40 10.26 -13.52 -13.26
N GLN A 41 9.35 -14.13 -14.01
CA GLN A 41 7.94 -14.18 -13.65
C GLN A 41 7.71 -15.41 -12.77
N ALA A 42 7.01 -15.22 -11.67
CA ALA A 42 6.68 -16.26 -10.72
C ALA A 42 5.20 -16.19 -10.36
N SER A 43 4.61 -17.34 -10.04
CA SER A 43 3.27 -17.42 -9.49
C SER A 43 3.31 -18.38 -8.32
N ILE A 44 3.36 -17.83 -7.10
CA ILE A 44 3.59 -18.63 -5.89
C ILE A 44 2.25 -19.07 -5.32
N PRO A 45 1.98 -20.38 -5.15
CA PRO A 45 0.72 -20.81 -4.58
C PRO A 45 0.63 -20.51 -3.08
N PHE A 46 -0.56 -20.21 -2.57
CA PHE A 46 -0.76 -19.86 -1.15
C PHE A 46 -0.34 -20.97 -0.18
N HIS A 47 -0.45 -22.23 -0.59
CA HIS A 47 -0.06 -23.37 0.25
C HIS A 47 1.46 -23.48 0.45
N ALA A 48 2.27 -22.88 -0.43
CA ALA A 48 3.73 -22.83 -0.29
C ALA A 48 4.22 -21.63 0.56
N ARG A 49 3.30 -20.95 1.28
CA ARG A 49 3.64 -19.84 2.16
C ARG A 49 4.58 -20.32 3.27
N GLY A 50 5.65 -19.56 3.51
CA GLY A 50 6.69 -19.91 4.46
C GLY A 50 7.80 -20.80 3.90
N GLU A 51 7.62 -21.37 2.70
CA GLU A 51 8.62 -22.17 2.00
C GLU A 51 9.34 -21.33 0.93
N VAL A 52 10.59 -21.70 0.61
CA VAL A 52 11.31 -21.11 -0.52
C VAL A 52 10.90 -21.86 -1.79
N VAL A 53 10.24 -21.16 -2.70
CA VAL A 53 9.85 -21.69 -4.00
C VAL A 53 10.88 -21.25 -5.04
N GLU A 54 11.54 -22.22 -5.67
CA GLU A 54 12.49 -21.98 -6.76
C GLU A 54 11.77 -21.46 -8.00
N ILE A 55 12.32 -20.40 -8.61
CA ILE A 55 11.74 -19.72 -9.77
C ILE A 55 12.70 -19.70 -10.99
N GLY A 56 13.85 -20.38 -10.88
CA GLY A 56 14.81 -20.56 -11.96
C GLY A 56 16.13 -19.82 -11.72
N ASP A 57 17.19 -20.26 -12.42
CA ASP A 57 18.54 -19.69 -12.36
C ASP A 57 19.07 -19.51 -10.93
N GLY A 58 18.73 -20.43 -10.01
CA GLY A 58 19.12 -20.38 -8.60
C GLY A 58 18.42 -19.30 -7.78
N TYR A 59 17.39 -18.64 -8.33
CA TYR A 59 16.55 -17.72 -7.58
C TYR A 59 15.38 -18.44 -6.91
N GLY A 60 15.11 -18.06 -5.66
CA GLY A 60 13.97 -18.53 -4.89
C GLY A 60 13.18 -17.38 -4.28
N ILE A 61 11.88 -17.57 -4.09
CA ILE A 61 11.00 -16.63 -3.40
C ILE A 61 10.36 -17.32 -2.20
N ARG A 62 10.41 -16.68 -1.04
CA ARG A 62 9.62 -17.07 0.13
C ARG A 62 8.51 -16.06 0.37
N LEU A 63 7.28 -16.55 0.36
CA LEU A 63 6.10 -15.75 0.66
C LEU A 63 5.85 -15.73 2.17
N GLY A 64 5.81 -14.53 2.74
CA GLY A 64 5.49 -14.29 4.14
C GLY A 64 4.01 -14.01 4.35
N GLU A 65 3.71 -13.03 5.21
CA GLU A 65 2.34 -12.61 5.49
C GLU A 65 1.66 -11.98 4.27
N ILE A 66 0.38 -12.27 4.11
CA ILE A 66 -0.51 -11.70 3.10
C ILE A 66 -1.57 -10.92 3.85
N GLU A 67 -1.62 -9.62 3.61
CA GLU A 67 -2.61 -8.71 4.17
C GLU A 67 -3.55 -8.28 3.04
N THR A 68 -4.84 -8.38 3.28
CA THR A 68 -5.87 -7.84 2.39
C THR A 68 -6.73 -6.89 3.18
N GLY A 69 -6.85 -5.65 2.70
CA GLY A 69 -7.67 -4.64 3.34
C GLY A 69 -8.51 -3.88 2.31
N ARG A 70 -9.51 -3.18 2.81
CA ARG A 70 -10.20 -2.15 2.02
C ARG A 70 -9.74 -0.79 2.53
N ALA A 71 -9.90 0.26 1.72
CA ALA A 71 -9.62 1.63 2.15
C ALA A 71 -10.39 2.08 3.41
N CYS A 72 -11.36 1.28 3.86
CA CYS A 72 -12.11 1.43 5.10
C CYS A 72 -11.98 0.16 5.95
N ASP A 73 -10.98 0.11 6.81
CA ASP A 73 -10.71 -0.91 7.82
C ASP A 73 -10.65 -0.27 9.22
N GLY A 74 -11.80 -0.12 9.87
CA GLY A 74 -11.86 0.39 11.23
C GLY A 74 -11.63 1.91 11.35
N GLU A 75 -10.45 2.31 11.84
CA GLU A 75 -10.15 3.69 12.29
C GLU A 75 -10.15 4.77 11.20
N ASN A 76 -10.04 4.39 9.93
CA ASN A 76 -9.96 5.33 8.81
C ASN A 76 -11.29 5.55 8.08
N CYS A 77 -12.40 5.10 8.66
CA CYS A 77 -13.72 5.28 8.08
C CYS A 77 -14.29 6.67 8.44
N PRO A 78 -14.92 7.40 7.50
CA PRO A 78 -15.58 8.67 7.81
C PRO A 78 -16.70 8.51 8.85
N GLY A 79 -16.86 9.51 9.72
CA GLY A 79 -17.95 9.58 10.67
C GLY A 79 -17.60 9.10 12.08
N THR A 80 -18.63 8.98 12.91
CA THR A 80 -18.52 8.55 14.31
C THR A 80 -18.42 7.03 14.38
N ARG A 81 -17.51 6.52 15.23
CA ARG A 81 -17.38 5.08 15.50
C ARG A 81 -18.64 4.55 16.17
N ILE A 82 -19.07 3.35 15.78
CA ILE A 82 -20.32 2.78 16.28
C ILE A 82 -20.23 2.53 17.80
N ALA A 83 -19.10 2.04 18.31
CA ALA A 83 -18.91 1.87 19.76
C ALA A 83 -19.10 3.17 20.55
N THR A 84 -18.57 4.30 20.04
CA THR A 84 -18.71 5.62 20.69
C THR A 84 -20.18 6.07 20.76
N ILE A 85 -21.00 5.68 19.78
CA ILE A 85 -22.45 5.95 19.81
C ILE A 85 -23.12 5.12 20.91
N TYR A 86 -22.73 3.85 21.08
CA TYR A 86 -23.28 3.00 22.15
C TYR A 86 -22.81 3.40 23.55
N GLU A 87 -21.64 4.01 23.69
CA GLU A 87 -21.12 4.52 24.98
C GLU A 87 -21.96 5.69 25.52
N ASP A 88 -22.37 6.62 24.66
CA ASP A 88 -23.23 7.75 25.03
C ASP A 88 -24.27 8.07 23.93
N PRO A 89 -25.34 7.27 23.80
CA PRO A 89 -26.33 7.45 22.74
C PRO A 89 -27.04 8.80 22.81
N ALA A 90 -27.25 9.32 24.03
CA ALA A 90 -27.98 10.56 24.28
C ALA A 90 -27.33 11.78 23.60
N ARG A 91 -26.02 11.74 23.34
CA ARG A 91 -25.30 12.76 22.59
C ARG A 91 -25.66 12.83 21.11
N TYR A 92 -26.17 11.74 20.54
CA TYR A 92 -26.35 11.55 19.10
C TYR A 92 -27.82 11.40 18.67
N VAL A 93 -28.71 11.02 19.59
CA VAL A 93 -30.16 10.88 19.34
C VAL A 93 -30.73 12.19 18.78
N GLU A 94 -31.59 12.05 17.76
CA GLU A 94 -32.27 13.15 17.06
C GLU A 94 -31.32 14.16 16.38
N ARG A 95 -30.04 13.80 16.19
CA ARG A 95 -29.05 14.62 15.50
C ARG A 95 -28.57 13.95 14.21
N PRO A 96 -28.18 14.76 13.20
CA PRO A 96 -27.50 14.23 12.03
C PRO A 96 -26.13 13.68 12.44
N ILE A 97 -25.90 12.41 12.16
CA ILE A 97 -24.62 11.75 12.33
C ILE A 97 -24.22 11.05 11.04
N THR A 98 -22.92 10.88 10.86
CA THR A 98 -22.34 10.05 9.80
C THR A 98 -21.71 8.84 10.43
N VAL A 99 -21.94 7.66 9.86
CA VAL A 99 -21.35 6.38 10.26
C VAL A 99 -20.91 5.63 9.02
N SER A 100 -19.88 4.82 9.16
CA SER A 100 -19.38 4.00 8.06
C SER A 100 -19.22 2.57 8.52
N GLY A 101 -19.54 1.61 7.68
CA GLY A 101 -19.39 0.20 8.02
C GLY A 101 -19.68 -0.74 6.86
N ARG A 102 -19.29 -2.00 7.04
CA ARG A 102 -19.59 -3.09 6.11
C ARG A 102 -21.02 -3.55 6.31
N VAL A 103 -21.80 -3.63 5.23
CA VAL A 103 -23.13 -4.24 5.25
C VAL A 103 -22.99 -5.73 5.55
N THR A 104 -23.58 -6.17 6.66
CA THR A 104 -23.53 -7.56 7.16
C THR A 104 -24.87 -8.29 7.03
N GLU A 105 -25.96 -7.55 6.85
CA GLU A 105 -27.31 -8.09 6.76
C GLU A 105 -28.20 -7.07 6.05
N THR A 106 -29.07 -7.50 5.15
CA THR A 106 -30.09 -6.64 4.54
C THR A 106 -31.49 -7.26 4.63
N VAL A 107 -32.50 -6.41 4.90
CA VAL A 107 -33.91 -6.80 4.97
C VAL A 107 -34.72 -5.81 4.16
N ASN A 108 -35.31 -6.28 3.06
CA ASN A 108 -36.17 -5.48 2.19
C ASN A 108 -37.64 -5.75 2.51
N VAL A 109 -38.38 -4.73 2.93
CA VAL A 109 -39.82 -4.83 3.21
C VAL A 109 -40.62 -4.18 2.09
N LYS A 110 -41.17 -5.01 1.19
CA LYS A 110 -41.94 -4.56 0.01
C LYS A 110 -43.45 -4.43 0.26
N ARG A 111 -43.98 -4.97 1.36
CA ARG A 111 -45.43 -5.03 1.64
C ARG A 111 -45.99 -3.83 2.39
N HIS A 112 -45.19 -2.79 2.64
CA HIS A 112 -45.62 -1.58 3.35
C HIS A 112 -45.93 -0.45 2.36
N MET A 113 -46.70 0.56 2.79
CA MET A 113 -47.15 1.67 1.92
C MET A 113 -45.98 2.44 1.28
N ILE A 114 -44.81 2.41 1.94
CA ILE A 114 -43.53 2.87 1.43
C ILE A 114 -42.57 1.67 1.58
N PRO A 115 -41.92 1.18 0.51
CA PRO A 115 -40.95 0.11 0.64
C PRO A 115 -39.68 0.61 1.34
N ILE A 116 -39.20 -0.17 2.31
CA ILE A 116 -38.08 0.21 3.19
C ILE A 116 -37.02 -0.88 3.11
N THR A 117 -35.77 -0.45 3.00
CA THR A 117 -34.60 -1.30 3.17
C THR A 117 -33.98 -1.03 4.54
N TYR A 118 -33.82 -2.10 5.33
CA TYR A 118 -32.99 -2.11 6.51
C TYR A 118 -31.66 -2.76 6.17
N ALA A 119 -30.54 -2.17 6.61
CA ALA A 119 -29.24 -2.82 6.54
C ALA A 119 -28.51 -2.73 7.87
N ARG A 120 -27.80 -3.78 8.25
CA ARG A 120 -26.90 -3.75 9.42
C ARG A 120 -25.48 -3.51 8.95
N ILE A 121 -24.88 -2.42 9.40
CA ILE A 121 -23.48 -2.10 9.13
C ILE A 121 -22.60 -2.45 10.34
N ASP A 122 -21.36 -2.86 10.08
CA ASP A 122 -20.34 -3.19 11.07
C ASP A 122 -19.04 -2.43 10.76
N ASP A 123 -18.57 -1.62 11.70
CA ASP A 123 -17.36 -0.80 11.55
C ASP A 123 -16.12 -1.41 12.24
N GLY A 124 -16.24 -2.65 12.73
CA GLY A 124 -15.23 -3.35 13.52
C GLY A 124 -15.24 -3.01 15.03
N THR A 125 -15.99 -1.99 15.45
CA THR A 125 -16.18 -1.65 16.88
C THR A 125 -17.59 -1.91 17.38
N GLY A 126 -18.56 -1.96 16.47
CA GLY A 126 -19.93 -2.32 16.80
C GLY A 126 -20.79 -2.47 15.56
N ARG A 127 -22.08 -2.76 15.78
CA ARG A 127 -23.07 -2.94 14.71
C ARG A 127 -24.21 -1.96 14.87
N LEU A 128 -24.62 -1.33 13.77
CA LEU A 128 -25.71 -0.37 13.75
C LEU A 128 -26.67 -0.69 12.60
N TRP A 129 -27.97 -0.56 12.86
CA TRP A 129 -28.98 -0.66 11.81
C TRP A 129 -29.18 0.70 11.15
N ILE A 130 -29.26 0.69 9.83
CA ILE A 130 -29.69 1.82 9.01
C ILE A 130 -31.02 1.47 8.34
N ALA A 131 -31.90 2.45 8.20
CA ALA A 131 -33.18 2.34 7.48
C ALA A 131 -33.28 3.45 6.44
N LEU A 132 -33.70 3.08 5.22
CA LEU A 132 -33.89 3.99 4.09
C LEU A 132 -35.01 3.52 3.17
N GLU A 133 -35.43 4.41 2.28
CA GLU A 133 -36.27 4.08 1.13
C GLU A 133 -35.67 2.93 0.30
N GLU A 134 -36.51 2.28 -0.51
CA GLU A 134 -36.11 1.12 -1.33
C GLU A 134 -34.79 1.34 -2.07
N LEU A 135 -33.78 0.61 -1.62
CA LEU A 135 -32.46 0.56 -2.24
C LEU A 135 -31.93 -0.86 -2.12
N GLU A 136 -31.64 -1.50 -3.24
CA GLU A 136 -31.00 -2.81 -3.22
C GLU A 136 -29.55 -2.67 -2.71
N MET A 137 -29.35 -2.98 -1.43
CA MET A 137 -28.02 -3.06 -0.84
C MET A 137 -27.51 -4.49 -0.86
N ARG A 138 -26.26 -4.67 -1.29
CA ARG A 138 -25.57 -5.96 -1.31
C ARG A 138 -24.84 -6.16 0.00
N GLU A 139 -24.93 -7.36 0.57
CA GLU A 139 -24.08 -7.72 1.69
C GLU A 139 -22.60 -7.73 1.29
N GLY A 140 -21.74 -7.40 2.25
CA GLY A 140 -20.30 -7.39 2.05
C GLY A 140 -19.74 -6.12 1.40
N ILE A 141 -20.55 -5.14 1.00
CA ILE A 141 -20.06 -3.80 0.58
C ILE A 141 -19.82 -2.92 1.81
N THR A 142 -18.99 -1.88 1.67
CA THR A 142 -18.79 -0.88 2.72
C THR A 142 -19.51 0.40 2.33
N VAL A 143 -20.25 1.02 3.25
CA VAL A 143 -21.02 2.25 3.01
C VAL A 143 -20.71 3.31 4.07
N THR A 144 -20.79 4.58 3.69
CA THR A 144 -20.96 5.73 4.60
C THR A 144 -22.44 6.09 4.55
N ALA A 145 -23.11 6.18 5.70
CA ALA A 145 -24.49 6.64 5.81
C ALA A 145 -24.53 7.87 6.71
N SER A 146 -25.22 8.92 6.26
CA SER A 146 -25.51 10.10 7.06
C SER A 146 -27.00 10.20 7.31
N GLY A 147 -27.41 10.42 8.56
CA GLY A 147 -28.82 10.35 8.91
C GLY A 147 -29.11 10.76 10.35
N ILE A 148 -30.36 10.59 10.76
CA ILE A 148 -30.81 10.93 12.13
C ILE A 148 -30.91 9.64 12.95
N LEU A 149 -30.24 9.62 14.11
CA LEU A 149 -30.23 8.47 15.01
C LEU A 149 -31.46 8.46 15.93
N PHE A 150 -32.09 7.31 16.07
CA PHE A 150 -33.19 7.05 16.98
C PHE A 150 -32.84 5.90 17.92
N THR A 151 -33.36 5.96 19.15
CA THR A 151 -33.29 4.89 20.13
C THR A 151 -34.64 4.21 20.30
N ASN A 152 -34.63 2.92 20.66
CA ASN A 152 -35.82 2.13 21.00
C ASN A 152 -36.94 2.21 19.94
N PHE A 153 -36.57 2.31 18.66
CA PHE A 153 -37.50 2.49 17.57
C PHE A 153 -38.17 1.16 17.22
N THR A 154 -39.51 1.11 17.26
CA THR A 154 -40.26 -0.08 16.83
C THR A 154 -40.78 0.11 15.42
N SER A 155 -40.30 -0.72 14.49
CA SER A 155 -40.69 -0.69 13.09
C SER A 155 -42.06 -1.31 12.88
N ASN A 156 -43.02 -0.52 12.42
CA ASN A 156 -44.33 -1.02 11.97
C ASN A 156 -44.24 -1.98 10.78
N ALA A 157 -43.16 -1.90 10.00
CA ALA A 157 -42.96 -2.71 8.80
C ALA A 157 -42.45 -4.13 9.11
N THR A 158 -41.74 -4.31 10.22
CA THR A 158 -41.11 -5.59 10.60
C THR A 158 -41.59 -6.14 11.95
N GLY A 159 -42.25 -5.32 12.77
CA GLY A 159 -42.57 -5.65 14.17
C GLY A 159 -41.35 -5.68 15.09
N ARG A 160 -40.16 -5.33 14.59
CA ARG A 160 -38.90 -5.36 15.34
C ARG A 160 -38.65 -4.03 16.05
N THR A 161 -38.19 -4.11 17.29
CA THR A 161 -37.61 -2.99 18.03
C THR A 161 -36.10 -2.94 17.81
N PHE A 162 -35.59 -1.76 17.49
CA PHE A 162 -34.18 -1.47 17.29
C PHE A 162 -33.69 -0.57 18.44
N ASP A 163 -32.70 -1.04 19.19
CA ASP A 163 -32.10 -0.27 20.28
C ASP A 163 -31.51 1.05 19.76
N LEU A 164 -30.83 0.96 18.60
CA LEU A 164 -30.39 2.09 17.80
C LEU A 164 -30.73 1.86 16.33
N LEU A 165 -31.29 2.88 15.69
CA LEU A 165 -31.59 2.90 14.27
C LEU A 165 -31.23 4.25 13.67
N LEU A 166 -30.43 4.26 12.61
CA LEU A 166 -30.15 5.45 11.82
C LEU A 166 -31.13 5.53 10.65
N PHE A 167 -31.97 6.56 10.62
CA PHE A 167 -32.75 6.86 9.42
C PHE A 167 -31.92 7.70 8.46
N THR A 168 -31.71 7.19 7.27
CA THR A 168 -30.96 7.82 6.18
C THR A 168 -31.80 7.85 4.92
N ASP A 169 -31.53 8.79 4.04
CA ASP A 169 -32.11 8.83 2.69
C ASP A 169 -31.12 8.23 1.67
N ARG A 170 -31.59 8.04 0.42
CA ARG A 170 -30.78 7.45 -0.67
C ARG A 170 -29.61 8.33 -1.10
N GLY A 171 -29.73 9.66 -1.00
CA GLY A 171 -28.66 10.61 -1.36
C GLY A 171 -27.59 10.74 -0.28
N SER A 172 -27.90 10.33 0.94
CA SER A 172 -27.02 10.37 2.11
C SER A 172 -26.30 9.05 2.39
N ILE A 173 -26.42 8.06 1.48
CA ILE A 173 -25.59 6.85 1.48
C ILE A 173 -24.58 6.92 0.34
N GLU A 174 -23.31 6.76 0.68
CA GLU A 174 -22.21 6.61 -0.27
C GLU A 174 -21.60 5.22 -0.12
N GLU A 175 -21.51 4.45 -1.21
CA GLU A 175 -20.76 3.20 -1.21
C GLU A 175 -19.25 3.52 -1.19
N ILE A 176 -18.54 3.15 -0.12
CA ILE A 176 -17.09 3.37 0.02
C ILE A 176 -16.27 2.22 -0.58
N SER A 177 -16.91 1.16 -1.08
CA SER A 177 -16.23 0.16 -1.91
C SER A 177 -15.46 0.83 -3.07
N ASP A 178 -15.91 2.01 -3.50
CA ASP A 178 -15.30 2.88 -4.52
C ASP A 178 -13.95 3.54 -4.11
N ARG A 179 -13.55 3.54 -2.82
CA ARG A 179 -12.22 4.06 -2.39
C ARG A 179 -11.08 3.04 -2.50
N GLY A 180 -11.41 1.83 -2.92
CA GLY A 180 -10.45 0.83 -3.36
C GLY A 180 -10.06 -0.23 -2.33
N SER A 181 -9.55 -1.35 -2.83
CA SER A 181 -8.94 -2.42 -2.04
C SER A 181 -7.43 -2.29 -2.07
N HIS A 182 -6.78 -2.81 -1.03
CA HIS A 182 -5.35 -3.01 -1.06
C HIS A 182 -4.98 -4.43 -0.65
N GLU A 183 -3.93 -4.93 -1.27
CA GLU A 183 -3.35 -6.24 -1.02
C GLU A 183 -1.86 -6.02 -0.81
N ARG A 184 -1.30 -6.60 0.24
CA ARG A 184 0.11 -6.49 0.58
C ARG A 184 0.67 -7.86 0.84
N VAL A 185 1.84 -8.15 0.29
CA VAL A 185 2.54 -9.41 0.47
C VAL A 185 3.95 -9.13 0.99
N HIS A 186 4.34 -9.80 2.08
CA HIS A 186 5.73 -9.82 2.50
C HIS A 186 6.49 -10.89 1.71
N ILE A 187 7.66 -10.52 1.20
CA ILE A 187 8.42 -11.34 0.26
C ILE A 187 9.88 -11.31 0.70
N GLU A 188 10.51 -12.47 0.65
CA GLU A 188 11.96 -12.60 0.68
C GLU A 188 12.45 -13.25 -0.60
N VAL A 189 13.59 -12.77 -1.09
CA VAL A 189 14.22 -13.22 -2.32
C VAL A 189 15.55 -13.86 -2.00
N TYR A 190 15.81 -15.01 -2.62
CA TYR A 190 17.00 -15.83 -2.43
C TYR A 190 17.74 -16.00 -3.75
N LYS A 191 19.06 -16.14 -3.66
CA LYS A 191 19.96 -16.56 -4.74
C LYS A 191 20.93 -17.59 -4.20
N ASP A 192 20.94 -18.77 -4.81
CA ASP A 192 21.79 -19.92 -4.44
C ASP A 192 21.69 -20.25 -2.95
N GLY A 193 20.47 -20.21 -2.40
CA GLY A 193 20.18 -20.46 -0.99
C GLY A 193 20.46 -19.29 -0.03
N SER A 194 21.12 -18.22 -0.46
CA SER A 194 21.35 -17.02 0.36
C SER A 194 20.26 -15.98 0.13
N ARG A 195 19.73 -15.38 1.21
CA ARG A 195 18.77 -14.27 1.10
C ARG A 195 19.48 -13.03 0.52
N ILE A 196 18.91 -12.46 -0.54
CA ILE A 196 19.43 -11.27 -1.22
C ILE A 196 18.51 -10.05 -1.11
N GLY A 197 17.24 -10.23 -0.73
CA GLY A 197 16.34 -9.12 -0.45
C GLY A 197 15.12 -9.51 0.38
N SER A 198 14.50 -8.52 1.02
CA SER A 198 13.27 -8.69 1.80
C SER A 198 12.47 -7.40 1.87
N GLY A 199 11.14 -7.52 1.93
CA GLY A 199 10.27 -6.36 2.04
C GLY A 199 8.83 -6.69 1.71
N SER A 200 8.03 -5.67 1.42
CA SER A 200 6.65 -5.87 1.03
C SER A 200 6.32 -5.19 -0.28
N ALA A 201 5.55 -5.87 -1.12
CA ALA A 201 4.95 -5.30 -2.31
C ALA A 201 3.44 -5.11 -2.07
N LYS A 202 2.86 -4.05 -2.64
CA LYS A 202 1.45 -3.72 -2.45
C LYS A 202 0.76 -3.48 -3.80
N TYR A 203 -0.46 -3.97 -3.92
CA TYR A 203 -1.36 -3.71 -5.03
C TYR A 203 -2.60 -3.00 -4.51
N VAL A 204 -3.02 -1.93 -5.19
CA VAL A 204 -4.20 -1.14 -4.83
C VAL A 204 -5.11 -1.06 -6.04
N THR A 205 -6.40 -1.35 -5.86
CA THR A 205 -7.41 -1.23 -6.92
C THR A 205 -8.44 -0.20 -6.49
N GLY A 206 -8.81 0.75 -7.33
CA GLY A 206 -9.87 1.72 -7.05
C GLY A 206 -10.60 2.16 -8.33
N LYS A 207 -11.53 3.12 -8.20
CA LYS A 207 -12.34 3.63 -9.32
C LYS A 207 -11.53 4.22 -10.48
N GLY A 208 -10.36 4.79 -10.16
CA GLY A 208 -9.42 5.36 -11.14
C GLY A 208 -8.48 4.35 -11.80
N GLY A 209 -8.65 3.06 -11.52
CA GLY A 209 -7.76 1.99 -11.96
C GLY A 209 -6.93 1.40 -10.82
N SER A 210 -5.88 0.68 -11.19
CA SER A 210 -5.03 -0.03 -10.23
C SER A 210 -3.61 0.53 -10.19
N ALA A 211 -2.99 0.49 -9.01
CA ALA A 211 -1.62 0.91 -8.78
C ALA A 211 -0.83 -0.24 -8.12
N THR A 212 0.42 -0.41 -8.56
CA THR A 212 1.37 -1.34 -7.96
C THR A 212 2.48 -0.56 -7.28
N TYR A 213 2.77 -0.92 -6.03
CA TYR A 213 3.90 -0.46 -5.26
C TYR A 213 4.88 -1.64 -5.13
N PRO A 214 5.91 -1.70 -5.98
CA PRO A 214 6.86 -2.81 -5.95
C PRO A 214 7.66 -2.78 -4.65
N LEU A 215 8.06 -3.96 -4.20
CA LEU A 215 9.15 -4.10 -3.23
C LEU A 215 10.41 -3.56 -3.89
N VAL A 216 11.14 -2.71 -3.17
CA VAL A 216 12.47 -2.24 -3.56
C VAL A 216 13.40 -2.45 -2.36
N ASP A 217 14.41 -3.29 -2.53
CA ASP A 217 15.46 -3.50 -1.54
C ASP A 217 16.81 -3.09 -2.14
N HIS A 218 17.39 -2.02 -1.58
CA HIS A 218 18.67 -1.46 -1.99
C HIS A 218 19.78 -2.08 -1.15
N ASN A 219 20.44 -3.11 -1.69
CA ASN A 219 21.54 -3.75 -1.00
C ASN A 219 22.86 -3.00 -1.26
N LEU A 220 23.15 -2.02 -0.40
CA LEU A 220 24.36 -1.18 -0.47
C LEU A 220 25.63 -1.86 0.08
N ALA A 221 25.55 -3.11 0.56
CA ALA A 221 26.66 -3.74 1.28
C ALA A 221 27.87 -4.05 0.37
N HIS A 222 27.67 -4.22 -0.94
CA HIS A 222 28.74 -4.51 -1.88
C HIS A 222 28.56 -3.74 -3.22
N PRO A 223 29.62 -3.29 -3.89
CA PRO A 223 29.51 -2.55 -5.16
C PRO A 223 28.83 -3.34 -6.29
N PHE A 224 28.81 -4.67 -6.18
CA PHE A 224 28.18 -5.57 -7.15
C PHE A 224 26.89 -6.21 -6.64
N THR A 225 26.51 -6.02 -5.37
CA THR A 225 25.16 -6.43 -4.93
C THR A 225 24.15 -5.60 -5.70
N GLY A 226 23.14 -6.28 -6.23
CA GLY A 226 22.10 -5.66 -7.04
C GLY A 226 20.93 -5.18 -6.20
N ASP A 227 20.19 -4.23 -6.76
CA ASP A 227 18.88 -3.87 -6.24
C ASP A 227 17.88 -4.97 -6.58
N VAL A 228 17.06 -5.34 -5.60
CA VAL A 228 16.01 -6.35 -5.75
C VAL A 228 14.67 -5.63 -5.86
N TYR A 229 13.97 -5.90 -6.96
CA TYR A 229 12.62 -5.41 -7.20
C TYR A 229 11.66 -6.57 -7.29
N VAL A 230 10.54 -6.49 -6.57
CA VAL A 230 9.44 -7.44 -6.77
C VAL A 230 8.16 -6.68 -7.07
N ILE A 231 7.63 -6.88 -8.26
CA ILE A 231 6.38 -6.29 -8.72
C ILE A 231 5.27 -7.31 -8.44
N PHE A 232 4.24 -6.87 -7.71
CA PHE A 232 3.09 -7.66 -7.32
C PHE A 232 1.83 -7.06 -7.94
N GLN A 233 1.07 -7.87 -8.68
CA GLN A 233 -0.08 -7.40 -9.47
C GLN A 233 -1.43 -7.82 -8.89
N GLY A 234 -1.48 -8.07 -7.59
CA GLY A 234 -2.67 -8.54 -6.90
C GLY A 234 -2.73 -10.07 -6.79
N LEU A 235 -3.58 -10.56 -5.90
CA LEU A 235 -3.84 -11.98 -5.67
C LEU A 235 -4.69 -12.53 -6.82
N GLY A 236 -4.43 -13.77 -7.25
CA GLY A 236 -5.25 -14.45 -8.27
C GLY A 236 -5.39 -15.94 -7.99
N ASP A 237 -6.59 -16.51 -8.11
CA ASP A 237 -6.91 -17.95 -8.04
C ASP A 237 -6.02 -18.81 -7.11
N GLY A 238 -5.83 -18.37 -5.86
CA GLY A 238 -5.04 -19.11 -4.86
C GLY A 238 -3.51 -18.99 -5.01
N ARG A 239 -3.03 -18.03 -5.79
CA ARG A 239 -1.62 -17.77 -6.11
C ARG A 239 -1.29 -16.28 -6.01
N VAL A 240 0.00 -15.99 -5.85
CA VAL A 240 0.58 -14.65 -5.85
C VAL A 240 1.42 -14.49 -7.12
N PRO A 241 0.89 -13.85 -8.18
CA PRO A 241 1.68 -13.48 -9.36
C PRO A 241 2.68 -12.36 -9.02
N LEU A 242 3.94 -12.61 -9.33
CA LEU A 242 5.07 -11.74 -9.02
C LEU A 242 6.00 -11.64 -10.22
N THR A 243 6.65 -10.49 -10.38
CA THR A 243 7.82 -10.34 -11.25
C THR A 243 9.01 -9.93 -10.41
N LEU A 244 10.00 -10.81 -10.32
CA LEU A 244 11.30 -10.49 -9.74
C LEU A 244 12.16 -9.81 -10.80
N LYS A 245 12.80 -8.70 -10.44
CA LYS A 245 13.83 -8.06 -11.25
C LYS A 245 15.04 -7.76 -10.37
N VAL A 246 16.22 -8.21 -10.77
CA VAL A 246 17.47 -7.94 -10.05
C VAL A 246 18.37 -7.10 -10.94
N ILE A 247 18.80 -5.95 -10.43
CA ILE A 247 19.64 -5.01 -11.17
C ILE A 247 21.02 -4.95 -10.52
N PRO A 248 22.03 -5.67 -11.04
CA PRO A 248 23.36 -5.68 -10.45
C PRO A 248 24.11 -4.36 -10.65
N ALA A 249 25.12 -4.11 -9.82
CA ALA A 249 26.09 -3.02 -9.98
C ALA A 249 25.51 -1.59 -9.99
N VAL A 250 24.25 -1.38 -9.59
CA VAL A 250 23.65 -0.05 -9.40
C VAL A 250 24.45 0.78 -8.39
N ASN A 251 25.04 0.11 -7.40
CA ASN A 251 25.91 0.75 -6.41
C ASN A 251 27.14 1.43 -7.03
N LEU A 252 27.68 0.93 -8.16
CA LEU A 252 28.77 1.60 -8.86
C LEU A 252 28.35 2.97 -9.40
N ILE A 253 27.09 3.10 -9.82
CA ILE A 253 26.52 4.37 -10.28
C ILE A 253 26.47 5.34 -9.11
N TRP A 254 25.94 4.92 -7.95
CA TRP A 254 25.85 5.77 -6.76
C TRP A 254 27.21 6.17 -6.21
N ILE A 255 28.18 5.25 -6.16
CA ILE A 255 29.57 5.55 -5.78
C ILE A 255 30.16 6.57 -6.76
N GLY A 256 29.96 6.38 -8.05
CA GLY A 256 30.40 7.32 -9.07
C GLY A 256 29.78 8.70 -8.89
N VAL A 257 28.47 8.80 -8.68
CA VAL A 257 27.77 10.07 -8.41
C VAL A 257 28.36 10.77 -7.18
N ALA A 258 28.59 10.05 -6.08
CA ALA A 258 29.19 10.61 -4.87
C ALA A 258 30.61 11.16 -5.13
N LEU A 259 31.46 10.38 -5.81
CA LEU A 259 32.81 10.81 -6.17
C LEU A 259 32.81 12.01 -7.13
N PHE A 260 31.84 12.06 -8.05
CA PHE A 260 31.64 13.18 -8.96
C PHE A 260 31.31 14.46 -8.19
N THR A 261 30.34 14.39 -7.27
CA THR A 261 29.95 15.51 -6.41
C THR A 261 31.13 15.99 -5.55
N ILE A 262 31.86 15.07 -4.91
CA ILE A 262 33.04 15.41 -4.11
C ILE A 262 34.11 16.08 -4.99
N GLY A 263 34.37 15.53 -6.18
CA GLY A 263 35.33 16.09 -7.13
C GLY A 263 35.00 17.53 -7.55
N ILE A 264 33.72 17.81 -7.84
CA ILE A 264 33.24 19.16 -8.15
C ILE A 264 33.40 20.08 -6.94
N LEU A 265 33.00 19.64 -5.74
CA LEU A 265 33.11 20.45 -4.52
C LEU A 265 34.56 20.85 -4.25
N LEU A 266 35.52 19.94 -4.45
CA LEU A 266 36.95 20.23 -4.33
C LEU A 266 37.42 21.29 -5.34
N LEU A 267 36.94 21.24 -6.59
CA LEU A 267 37.26 22.25 -7.60
C LEU A 267 36.65 23.62 -7.27
N ILE A 268 35.40 23.66 -6.78
CA ILE A 268 34.74 24.90 -6.35
C ILE A 268 35.49 25.52 -5.16
N LEU A 269 35.91 24.71 -4.19
CA LEU A 269 36.68 25.16 -3.02
C LEU A 269 38.04 25.76 -3.41
N VAL A 270 38.68 25.24 -4.46
CA VAL A 270 39.95 25.80 -4.97
C VAL A 270 39.72 27.02 -5.87
N GLY A 271 38.59 27.04 -6.59
CA GLY A 271 38.20 28.10 -7.54
C GLY A 271 37.60 29.35 -6.90
N LYS A 272 36.99 29.25 -5.72
CA LYS A 272 36.62 30.42 -4.91
C LYS A 272 37.89 31.11 -4.41
N LYS A 273 38.15 32.31 -4.93
CA LYS A 273 39.16 33.25 -4.41
C LYS A 273 38.69 33.81 -3.08
#